data_AF-A0A2P4PVQ8-F1
#
_entry.id   AF-A0A2P4PVQ8-F1
#
_cell.length_a   1.000
_cell.length_b   1.000
_cell.length_c   1.000
_cell.angle_alpha   90.00
_cell.angle_beta   90.00
_cell.angle_gamma   90.00
#
_symmetry.space_group_name_H-M   'P 1'
#
loop_
_entity.id
_entity.type
_entity.pdbx_description
1 polymer ?
#
loop_
_entity_poly.entity_id
_entity_poly.type
_entity_poly.pdbx_seq_one_letter_code
_entity_poly.pdbx_strand_id
1 'polypeptide(L)'
;MSLSSANESMLQAIVEILLPLKYHIPELSLVMDGKKPKGSGRFGYSDIFILKGIGDNYISLELKYISLVGLIRNQMFGANELENLDKILEKEDEEILLKRSYTYWSKEFKKTNQTTIGEVLKSGISQLESYMNTISKGKVANYSSSGVLDERVKTIKSNPNKLKGHLSDWFSSYFMETC
;
A
#
# COMPACT_ATOMS: atom_id res chain seq x y z
N MET A 1 -22.53 -0.95 4.12
CA MET A 1 -21.29 -1.66 4.49
C MET A 1 -20.82 -1.12 5.83
N SER A 2 -20.30 -1.95 6.72
CA SER A 2 -19.74 -1.46 8.00
C SER A 2 -18.31 -0.99 7.78
N LEU A 3 -17.99 0.24 8.22
CA LEU A 3 -16.62 0.77 8.25
C LEU A 3 -15.67 -0.10 9.08
N SER A 4 -16.21 -0.86 10.05
CA SER A 4 -15.42 -1.73 10.93
C SER A 4 -14.83 -2.97 10.24
N SER A 5 -15.38 -3.39 9.10
CA SER A 5 -14.93 -4.60 8.38
C SER A 5 -14.08 -4.31 7.15
N ALA A 6 -13.91 -3.04 6.78
CA ALA A 6 -13.07 -2.66 5.65
C ALA A 6 -11.60 -2.99 5.91
N ASN A 7 -10.88 -3.32 4.83
CA ASN A 7 -9.48 -3.74 4.85
C ASN A 7 -8.78 -3.36 3.53
N GLU A 8 -7.47 -3.60 3.44
CA GLU A 8 -6.65 -3.29 2.26
C GLU A 8 -7.16 -3.97 0.98
N SER A 9 -7.62 -5.22 1.05
CA SER A 9 -8.17 -5.91 -0.13
C SER A 9 -9.44 -5.24 -0.67
N MET A 10 -10.30 -4.72 0.21
CA MET A 10 -11.47 -3.94 -0.21
C MET A 10 -11.06 -2.60 -0.82
N LEU A 11 -10.07 -1.91 -0.23
CA LEU A 11 -9.52 -0.67 -0.78
C LEU A 11 -8.95 -0.90 -2.18
N GLN A 12 -8.14 -1.94 -2.35
CA GLN A 12 -7.57 -2.31 -3.64
C GLN A 12 -8.65 -2.57 -4.69
N ALA A 13 -9.69 -3.36 -4.34
CA ALA A 13 -10.81 -3.62 -5.23
C ALA A 13 -11.54 -2.33 -5.67
N ILE A 14 -11.73 -1.37 -4.75
CA ILE A 14 -12.32 -0.07 -5.08
C ILE A 14 -11.42 0.71 -6.05
N VAL A 15 -10.11 0.79 -5.78
CA VAL A 15 -9.16 1.49 -6.66
C VAL A 15 -9.09 0.84 -8.04
N GLU A 16 -9.07 -0.50 -8.12
CA GLU A 16 -9.10 -1.24 -9.38
C GLU A 16 -10.36 -0.98 -10.20
N ILE A 17 -11.54 -0.88 -9.56
CA ILE A 17 -12.81 -0.54 -10.23
C ILE A 17 -12.78 0.87 -10.83
N LEU A 18 -12.09 1.82 -10.17
CA LEU A 18 -11.97 3.20 -10.63
C LEU A 18 -10.95 3.35 -11.77
N LEU A 19 -9.99 2.43 -11.89
CA LEU A 19 -8.96 2.44 -12.92
C LEU A 19 -9.41 1.63 -14.15
N PRO A 20 -9.21 2.14 -15.38
CA PRO A 20 -9.45 1.34 -16.57
C PRO A 20 -8.60 0.06 -16.58
N LEU A 21 -9.23 -1.10 -16.80
CA LEU A 21 -8.58 -2.42 -16.79
C LEU A 21 -7.34 -2.53 -17.69
N LYS A 22 -7.31 -1.79 -18.80
CA LYS A 22 -6.18 -1.78 -19.75
C LYS A 22 -4.93 -1.07 -19.22
N TYR A 23 -5.03 -0.34 -18.12
CA TYR A 23 -3.98 0.57 -17.65
C TYR A 23 -3.43 0.24 -16.27
N HIS A 24 -3.84 -0.85 -15.65
CA HIS A 24 -3.28 -1.25 -14.38
C HIS A 24 -3.03 -2.76 -14.31
N ILE A 25 -2.10 -3.13 -13.43
CA ILE A 25 -1.71 -4.50 -13.15
C ILE A 25 -1.77 -4.64 -11.63
N PRO A 26 -2.79 -5.32 -11.09
CA PRO A 26 -2.83 -5.61 -9.68
C PRO A 26 -1.77 -6.66 -9.33
N GLU A 27 -1.21 -6.53 -8.14
CA GLU A 27 -0.22 -7.44 -7.54
C GLU A 27 0.95 -7.72 -8.51
N LEU A 28 1.65 -6.67 -8.94
CA LEU A 28 2.80 -6.82 -9.84
C LEU A 28 3.86 -7.69 -9.17
N SER A 29 4.12 -8.85 -9.77
CA SER A 29 5.00 -9.87 -9.18
C SER A 29 6.48 -9.53 -9.35
N LEU A 30 7.22 -9.51 -8.24
CA LEU A 30 8.64 -9.15 -8.17
C LEU A 30 9.48 -10.23 -7.50
N VAL A 31 10.73 -10.39 -7.94
CA VAL A 31 11.79 -11.03 -7.16
C VAL A 31 12.52 -9.92 -6.40
N MET A 32 12.29 -9.83 -5.10
CA MET A 32 12.90 -8.82 -4.22
C MET A 32 14.37 -9.16 -3.97
N ASP A 33 14.62 -10.40 -3.54
CA ASP A 33 15.96 -10.92 -3.29
C ASP A 33 16.03 -12.40 -3.67
N GLY A 34 16.57 -12.67 -4.85
CA GLY A 34 16.67 -14.01 -5.40
C GLY A 34 17.58 -14.96 -4.60
N LYS A 35 18.40 -14.44 -3.67
CA LYS A 35 19.28 -15.24 -2.81
C LYS A 35 18.55 -15.78 -1.58
N LYS A 36 17.41 -15.20 -1.21
CA LYS A 36 16.62 -15.65 -0.06
C LYS A 36 15.83 -16.92 -0.38
N PRO A 37 15.59 -17.80 0.61
CA PRO A 37 14.68 -18.93 0.43
C PRO A 37 13.23 -18.45 0.18
N LYS A 38 12.40 -19.34 -0.40
CA LYS A 38 10.99 -19.04 -0.61
C LYS A 38 10.31 -18.79 0.74
N GLY A 39 9.53 -17.71 0.85
CA GLY A 39 8.80 -17.35 2.08
C GLY A 39 9.54 -16.41 3.03
N SER A 40 10.82 -16.08 2.80
CA SER A 40 11.58 -15.16 3.67
C SER A 40 11.77 -13.76 3.08
N GLY A 41 10.84 -13.33 2.21
CA GLY A 41 10.93 -12.06 1.48
C GLY A 41 11.71 -12.18 0.15
N ARG A 42 11.82 -13.39 -0.41
CA ARG A 42 12.34 -13.58 -1.78
C ARG A 42 11.48 -12.89 -2.84
N PHE A 43 10.17 -12.94 -2.65
CA PHE A 43 9.18 -12.39 -3.59
C PHE A 43 8.43 -11.22 -2.93
N GLY A 44 7.91 -10.34 -3.76
CA GLY A 44 7.07 -9.21 -3.36
C GLY A 44 6.02 -8.95 -4.43
N TYR A 45 4.94 -8.30 -4.03
CA TYR A 45 3.82 -7.95 -4.90
C TYR A 45 3.53 -6.48 -4.64
N SER A 46 3.71 -5.63 -5.66
CA SER A 46 3.28 -4.23 -5.56
C SER A 46 1.78 -4.18 -5.81
N ASP A 47 1.04 -3.50 -4.94
CA ASP A 47 -0.42 -3.56 -4.92
C ASP A 47 -1.06 -3.24 -6.28
N ILE A 48 -0.74 -2.08 -6.86
CA ILE A 48 -1.24 -1.71 -8.19
C ILE A 48 -0.14 -1.02 -8.99
N PHE A 49 0.16 -1.55 -10.17
CA PHE A 49 1.09 -0.93 -11.12
C PHE A 49 0.36 -0.36 -12.33
N ILE A 50 0.39 0.96 -12.50
CA ILE A 50 -0.28 1.68 -13.58
C ILE A 50 0.66 1.83 -14.77
N LEU A 51 0.17 1.44 -15.95
CA LEU A 51 0.84 1.53 -17.23
C LEU A 51 0.71 2.94 -17.84
N LYS A 52 1.60 3.25 -18.79
CA LYS A 52 1.74 4.54 -19.51
C LYS A 52 0.54 4.96 -20.40
N GLY A 53 -0.69 4.61 -20.03
CA GLY A 53 -1.90 4.90 -20.79
C GLY A 53 -2.73 6.07 -20.29
N ILE A 54 -2.54 6.48 -19.02
CA ILE A 54 -3.23 7.62 -18.40
C ILE A 54 -2.31 8.87 -18.36
N GLY A 55 -0.99 8.69 -18.48
CA GLY A 55 -0.01 9.78 -18.49
C GLY A 55 1.37 9.31 -18.97
N ASP A 56 2.41 10.12 -18.75
CA ASP A 56 3.76 9.84 -19.27
C ASP A 56 4.62 8.89 -18.42
N ASN A 57 4.16 8.58 -17.21
CA ASN A 57 4.90 7.77 -16.25
C ASN A 57 4.21 6.43 -16.00
N TYR A 58 5.01 5.43 -15.66
CA TYR A 58 4.57 4.23 -14.96
C TYR A 58 4.48 4.56 -13.48
N ILE A 59 3.39 4.15 -12.84
CA ILE A 59 3.15 4.47 -11.44
C ILE A 59 3.04 3.18 -10.64
N SER A 60 3.81 3.06 -9.57
CA SER A 60 3.63 2.03 -8.54
C SER A 60 2.80 2.65 -7.42
N LEU A 61 1.62 2.09 -7.17
CA LEU A 61 0.78 2.44 -6.03
C LEU A 61 1.00 1.41 -4.93
N GLU A 62 1.30 1.90 -3.74
CA GLU A 62 1.24 1.15 -2.50
C GLU A 62 0.03 1.66 -1.70
N LEU A 63 -0.79 0.74 -1.20
CA LEU A 63 -2.00 1.03 -0.47
C LEU A 63 -1.80 0.67 1.00
N LYS A 64 -2.18 1.57 1.92
CA LYS A 64 -2.40 1.20 3.33
C LYS A 64 -3.79 1.60 3.76
N TYR A 65 -4.44 0.68 4.47
CA TYR A 65 -5.73 0.94 5.07
C TYR A 65 -5.58 1.09 6.58
N ILE A 66 -5.87 2.30 7.08
CA ILE A 66 -5.88 2.58 8.51
C ILE A 66 -7.31 2.46 9.02
N SER A 67 -7.59 1.37 9.74
CA SER A 67 -8.92 1.14 10.30
C SER A 67 -9.23 2.13 11.43
N LEU A 68 -10.39 2.78 11.37
CA LEU A 68 -10.89 3.63 12.46
C LEU A 68 -10.96 2.88 13.79
N VAL A 69 -11.31 1.59 13.78
CA VAL A 69 -11.35 0.75 14.98
C VAL A 69 -9.97 0.66 15.62
N GLY A 70 -8.91 0.61 14.82
CA GLY A 70 -7.53 0.54 15.31
C GLY A 70 -7.04 1.85 15.93
N LEU A 71 -7.65 2.98 15.59
CA LEU A 71 -7.33 4.29 16.18
C LEU A 71 -7.97 4.49 17.55
N ILE A 72 -8.86 3.58 17.96
CA ILE A 72 -9.62 3.71 19.17
C ILE A 72 -9.15 2.69 20.21
N ARG A 73 -8.64 3.17 21.36
CA ARG A 73 -8.28 2.27 22.47
C ARG A 73 -9.52 1.71 23.16
N ASN A 74 -9.70 0.40 23.03
CA ASN A 74 -10.25 -0.51 24.03
C ASN A 74 -11.66 -0.19 24.61
N GLN A 75 -12.56 0.42 23.82
CA GLN A 75 -14.00 0.38 24.10
C GLN A 75 -14.74 -0.07 22.83
N MET A 76 -15.88 -0.75 23.01
CA MET A 76 -16.82 -1.00 21.91
C MET A 76 -17.47 0.31 21.53
N PHE A 77 -17.06 0.88 20.41
CA PHE A 77 -17.69 2.06 19.85
C PHE A 77 -18.79 1.64 18.87
N GLY A 78 -19.95 2.26 19.01
CA GLY A 78 -21.04 2.13 18.05
C GLY A 78 -20.76 2.91 16.77
N ALA A 79 -21.69 2.82 15.83
CA ALA A 79 -21.57 3.51 14.53
C ALA A 79 -21.51 5.04 14.70
N ASN A 80 -22.24 5.60 15.65
CA ASN A 80 -22.30 7.04 15.90
C ASN A 80 -20.95 7.59 16.37
N GLU A 81 -20.24 6.83 17.20
CA GLU A 81 -18.95 7.25 17.72
C GLU A 81 -17.84 7.11 16.68
N LEU A 82 -17.93 6.11 15.79
CA LEU A 82 -17.06 6.02 14.62
C LEU A 82 -17.27 7.20 13.67
N GLU A 83 -18.52 7.60 13.44
CA GLU A 83 -18.85 8.79 12.63
C GLU A 83 -18.31 10.08 13.26
N ASN A 84 -18.42 10.23 14.58
CA ASN A 84 -17.86 11.37 15.29
C ASN A 84 -16.32 11.39 15.20
N LEU A 85 -15.67 10.24 15.30
CA LEU A 85 -14.23 10.14 15.11
C LEU A 85 -13.82 10.53 13.69
N ASP A 86 -14.54 10.04 12.68
CA ASP A 86 -14.31 10.38 11.25
C ASP A 86 -14.32 11.91 11.05
N LYS A 87 -15.32 12.60 11.62
CA LYS A 87 -15.42 14.07 11.60
C LYS A 87 -14.33 14.80 12.38
N ILE A 88 -13.76 14.17 13.41
CA ILE A 88 -12.63 14.72 14.18
C ILE A 88 -11.35 14.62 13.33
N LEU A 89 -11.10 13.44 12.76
CA LEU A 89 -9.91 13.17 11.94
C LEU A 89 -9.83 14.11 10.73
N GLU A 90 -10.97 14.42 10.10
CA GLU A 90 -11.06 15.38 8.99
C GLU A 90 -10.48 16.76 9.32
N LYS A 91 -10.60 17.17 10.58
CA LYS A 91 -10.24 18.53 11.05
C LYS A 91 -8.89 18.58 11.72
N GLU A 92 -8.24 17.44 11.92
CA GLU A 92 -6.95 17.38 12.57
C GLU A 92 -5.82 17.72 11.61
N ASP A 93 -4.82 18.40 12.16
CA ASP A 93 -3.57 18.65 11.47
C ASP A 93 -2.81 17.35 11.20
N GLU A 94 -2.09 17.31 10.07
CA GLU A 94 -1.36 16.14 9.62
C GLU A 94 -0.32 15.68 10.65
N GLU A 95 0.43 16.59 11.30
CA GLU A 95 1.41 16.18 12.31
C GLU A 95 0.77 15.54 13.53
N ILE A 96 -0.42 16.00 13.91
CA ILE A 96 -1.21 15.41 15.01
C ILE A 96 -1.70 14.03 14.59
N LEU A 97 -2.24 13.92 13.37
CA LEU A 97 -2.74 12.66 12.80
C LEU A 97 -1.63 11.61 12.78
N LEU A 98 -0.45 11.93 12.25
CA LEU A 98 0.70 11.01 12.17
C LEU A 98 1.14 10.50 13.55
N LYS A 99 0.99 11.31 14.60
CA LYS A 99 1.36 10.94 15.99
C LYS A 99 0.30 10.10 16.70
N ARG A 100 -0.91 9.95 16.14
CA ARG A 100 -1.96 9.14 16.78
C ARG A 100 -1.53 7.71 16.91
N SER A 101 -1.84 7.13 18.07
CA SER A 101 -1.61 5.72 18.31
C SER A 101 -2.58 4.88 17.48
N TYR A 102 -2.03 3.86 16.83
CA TYR A 102 -2.77 2.88 16.06
C TYR A 102 -2.52 1.49 16.63
N THR A 103 -3.58 0.71 16.78
CA THR A 103 -3.55 -0.66 17.27
C THR A 103 -4.11 -1.61 16.24
N TYR A 104 -3.48 -2.76 16.09
CA TYR A 104 -3.91 -3.77 15.13
C TYR A 104 -3.59 -5.17 15.64
N TRP A 105 -4.41 -6.14 15.22
CA TRP A 105 -4.19 -7.54 15.55
C TRP A 105 -3.16 -8.17 14.60
N SER A 106 -2.03 -8.60 15.14
CA SER A 106 -1.04 -9.38 14.38
C SER A 106 -1.43 -10.86 14.38
N LYS A 107 -1.73 -11.40 13.20
CA LYS A 107 -2.00 -12.83 13.02
C LYS A 107 -0.78 -13.70 13.30
N GLU A 108 0.41 -13.23 12.93
CA GLU A 108 1.68 -13.93 13.11
C GLU A 108 2.02 -14.11 14.59
N PHE A 109 1.98 -13.01 15.35
CA PHE A 109 2.31 -13.03 16.78
C PHE A 109 1.12 -13.32 17.69
N LYS A 110 -0.09 -13.47 17.12
CA LYS A 110 -1.36 -13.69 17.83
C LYS A 110 -1.58 -12.70 18.99
N LYS A 111 -1.25 -11.43 18.77
CA LYS A 111 -1.36 -10.37 19.77
C LYS A 111 -1.74 -9.04 19.12
N THR A 112 -2.33 -8.15 19.93
CA THR A 112 -2.52 -6.75 19.53
C THR A 112 -1.18 -6.02 19.64
N ASN A 113 -0.77 -5.41 18.55
CA ASN A 113 0.37 -4.50 18.50
C ASN A 113 -0.13 -3.06 18.58
N GLN A 114 0.73 -2.18 19.07
CA GLN A 114 0.51 -0.73 19.13
C GLN A 114 1.68 -0.04 18.42
N THR A 115 1.36 0.93 17.58
CA THR A 115 2.28 1.76 16.79
C THR A 115 1.66 3.16 16.62
N THR A 116 2.12 3.94 15.67
CA THR A 116 1.52 5.22 15.25
C THR A 116 1.11 5.18 13.78
N ILE A 117 0.20 6.05 13.36
CA ILE A 117 -0.12 6.21 11.93
C ILE A 117 1.16 6.47 11.13
N GLY A 118 1.99 7.43 11.58
CA GLY A 118 3.19 7.83 10.85
C GLY A 118 4.21 6.70 10.68
N GLU A 119 4.33 5.79 11.66
CA GLU A 119 5.16 4.59 11.52
C GLU A 119 4.64 3.62 10.47
N VAL A 120 3.31 3.44 10.38
CA VAL A 120 2.68 2.60 9.35
C VAL A 120 2.94 3.20 7.96
N LEU A 121 2.74 4.50 7.79
CA LEU A 121 2.96 5.17 6.51
C LEU A 121 4.44 5.11 6.10
N LYS A 122 5.35 5.39 7.04
CA LYS A 122 6.80 5.29 6.80
C LYS A 122 7.21 3.88 6.37
N SER A 123 6.60 2.85 6.96
CA SER A 123 6.80 1.46 6.52
C SER A 123 6.30 1.24 5.09
N GLY A 124 5.13 1.79 4.73
CA GLY A 124 4.60 1.78 3.37
C GLY A 124 5.53 2.46 2.37
N ILE A 125 6.05 3.65 2.67
CA ILE A 125 7.01 4.37 1.83
C ILE A 125 8.28 3.53 1.62
N SER A 126 8.84 2.97 2.69
CA SER A 126 10.05 2.12 2.61
C SER A 126 9.83 0.88 1.73
N GLN A 127 8.62 0.30 1.79
CA GLN A 127 8.21 -0.84 0.96
C GLN A 127 8.08 -0.43 -0.51
N LEU A 128 7.40 0.69 -0.79
CA LEU A 128 7.25 1.26 -2.12
C LEU A 128 8.61 1.56 -2.77
N GLU A 129 9.53 2.20 -2.04
CA GLU A 129 10.91 2.44 -2.50
C GLU A 129 11.63 1.15 -2.87
N SER A 130 11.49 0.10 -2.04
CA SER A 130 12.06 -1.22 -2.32
C SER A 130 11.49 -1.85 -3.59
N TYR A 131 10.18 -1.71 -3.81
CA TYR A 131 9.52 -2.16 -5.04
C TYR A 131 9.99 -1.38 -6.26
N MET A 132 10.02 -0.06 -6.20
CA MET A 132 10.53 0.77 -7.30
C MET A 132 11.98 0.45 -7.65
N ASN A 133 12.84 0.30 -6.65
CA ASN A 133 14.23 -0.12 -6.83
C ASN A 133 14.32 -1.49 -7.50
N THR A 134 13.42 -2.42 -7.17
CA THR A 134 13.37 -3.75 -7.79
C THR A 134 12.85 -3.68 -9.23
N ILE A 135 11.79 -2.92 -9.50
CA ILE A 135 11.21 -2.70 -10.84
C ILE A 135 12.26 -2.08 -11.77
N SER A 136 13.06 -1.13 -11.28
CA SER A 136 14.11 -0.46 -12.04
C SER A 136 15.19 -1.40 -12.59
N LYS A 137 15.37 -2.59 -11.98
CA LYS A 137 16.32 -3.62 -12.44
C LYS A 137 15.84 -4.34 -13.70
N GLY A 138 14.58 -4.15 -14.10
CA GLY A 138 14.00 -4.75 -15.29
C GLY A 138 13.59 -6.20 -15.09
N LYS A 139 13.32 -6.91 -16.19
CA LYS A 139 12.87 -8.30 -16.15
C LYS A 139 13.96 -9.24 -15.64
N VAL A 140 13.59 -10.14 -14.74
CA VAL A 140 14.50 -11.19 -14.27
C VAL A 140 14.78 -12.20 -15.37
N ALA A 141 16.04 -12.64 -15.49
CA ALA A 141 16.39 -13.77 -16.34
C ALA A 141 16.05 -15.11 -15.67
N ASN A 142 16.08 -15.14 -14.33
CA ASN A 142 15.76 -16.29 -13.48
C ASN A 142 15.44 -15.83 -12.05
N TYR A 143 15.08 -16.77 -11.17
CA TYR A 143 14.74 -16.48 -9.77
C TYR A 143 15.93 -16.10 -8.86
N SER A 144 17.17 -16.06 -9.39
CA SER A 144 18.38 -15.77 -8.61
C SER A 144 18.76 -14.29 -8.63
N SER A 145 18.20 -13.52 -9.57
CA SER A 145 18.37 -12.06 -9.68
C SER A 145 17.11 -11.32 -9.26
N SER A 146 17.24 -10.15 -8.65
CA SER A 146 16.09 -9.28 -8.35
C SER A 146 15.58 -8.57 -9.60
N GLY A 147 14.27 -8.36 -9.69
CA GLY A 147 13.62 -7.66 -10.81
C GLY A 147 12.14 -8.01 -10.97
N VAL A 148 11.58 -7.64 -12.11
CA VAL A 148 10.18 -7.93 -12.49
C VAL A 148 10.07 -9.37 -12.95
N LEU A 149 9.19 -10.14 -12.30
CA LEU A 149 8.86 -11.52 -12.65
C LEU A 149 7.59 -11.62 -13.51
N ASP A 150 6.75 -10.58 -13.46
CA ASP A 150 5.43 -10.57 -14.09
C ASP A 150 5.47 -10.60 -15.63
N GLU A 151 4.78 -11.55 -16.24
CA GLU A 151 4.73 -11.71 -17.70
C GLU A 151 3.84 -10.67 -18.39
N ARG A 152 2.91 -10.05 -17.65
CA ARG A 152 2.01 -9.00 -18.14
C ARG A 152 2.80 -7.74 -18.50
N VAL A 153 4.00 -7.56 -17.95
CA VAL A 153 4.88 -6.41 -18.21
C VAL A 153 6.04 -6.79 -19.12
N LYS A 154 6.18 -6.08 -20.24
CA LYS A 154 7.40 -6.10 -21.05
C LYS A 154 8.32 -4.99 -20.56
N THR A 155 9.50 -5.36 -20.05
CA THR A 155 10.53 -4.38 -19.68
C THR A 155 11.40 -4.05 -20.88
N ILE A 156 11.61 -2.75 -21.09
CA ILE A 156 12.52 -2.22 -22.11
C ILE A 156 13.46 -1.23 -21.43
N LYS A 157 14.68 -1.09 -21.95
CA LYS A 157 15.57 -0.02 -21.48
C LYS A 157 14.92 1.32 -21.78
N SER A 158 14.76 2.14 -20.75
CA SER A 158 14.13 3.45 -20.85
C SER A 158 14.83 4.47 -19.94
N ASN A 159 14.47 5.75 -20.06
CA ASN A 159 15.01 6.82 -19.23
C ASN A 159 14.47 6.68 -17.78
N PRO A 160 15.30 6.75 -16.72
CA PRO A 160 14.90 6.59 -15.32
C PRO A 160 13.72 7.46 -14.85
N ASN A 161 13.50 8.64 -15.43
CA ASN A 161 12.46 9.59 -14.98
C ASN A 161 11.00 9.15 -15.23
N LYS A 162 10.80 7.91 -15.71
CA LYS A 162 9.47 7.40 -16.10
C LYS A 162 8.76 6.57 -15.04
N LEU A 163 9.41 6.22 -13.93
CA LEU A 163 8.79 5.48 -12.84
C LEU A 163 8.53 6.43 -11.67
N LYS A 164 7.28 6.46 -11.19
CA LYS A 164 6.88 7.20 -9.99
C LYS A 164 6.22 6.25 -9.00
N GLY A 165 6.39 6.53 -7.72
CA GLY A 165 5.70 5.83 -6.63
C GLY A 165 4.71 6.80 -5.99
N HIS A 166 3.54 6.31 -5.61
CA HIS A 166 2.63 7.05 -4.74
C HIS A 166 2.19 6.12 -3.61
N LEU A 167 2.25 6.61 -2.38
CA LEU A 167 1.60 5.95 -1.25
C LEU A 167 0.22 6.57 -1.09
N SER A 168 -0.80 5.71 -1.06
CA SER A 168 -2.19 6.10 -0.93
C SER A 168 -2.77 5.48 0.33
N ASP A 169 -3.13 6.34 1.28
CA ASP A 169 -3.65 5.91 2.57
C ASP A 169 -5.12 6.33 2.70
N TRP A 170 -5.95 5.38 3.14
CA TRP A 170 -7.37 5.64 3.38
C TRP A 170 -7.71 5.52 4.86
N PHE A 171 -8.32 6.57 5.39
CA PHE A 171 -9.00 6.59 6.68
C PHE A 171 -10.50 6.60 6.41
N SER A 172 -11.16 5.44 6.36
CA SER A 172 -12.61 5.41 6.16
C SER A 172 -13.04 6.19 4.89
N SER A 173 -13.46 7.45 5.01
CA SER A 173 -13.91 8.37 3.95
C SER A 173 -12.82 9.35 3.45
N TYR A 174 -11.66 9.44 4.12
CA TYR A 174 -10.59 10.39 3.79
C TYR A 174 -9.44 9.74 3.03
N PHE A 175 -9.02 10.41 1.97
CA PHE A 175 -7.85 10.08 1.16
C PHE A 175 -6.70 11.02 1.51
N MET A 176 -5.57 10.45 1.95
CA MET A 176 -4.29 11.17 2.06
C MET A 176 -3.34 10.60 1.00
N GLU A 177 -2.76 11.48 0.19
CA GLU A 177 -1.75 11.13 -0.82
C GLU A 177 -0.39 11.67 -0.35
N THR A 178 0.59 10.79 -0.19
CA THR A 178 1.99 11.18 0.06
C THR A 178 2.83 10.88 -1.19
N CYS A 179 3.50 11.92 -1.70
CA CYS A 179 4.35 11.89 -2.90
C CYS A 179 5.80 11.55 -2.57
#